data_AF-A0A9D1FU22-F1
#
_entry.id   AF-A0A9D1FU22-F1
#
_cell.length_a   1.000
_cell.length_b   1.000
_cell.length_c   1.000
_cell.angle_alpha   90.00
_cell.angle_beta   90.00
_cell.angle_gamma   90.00
#
_symmetry.space_group_name_H-M   'P 1'
#
loop_
_entity.id
_entity.type
_entity.pdbx_description
1 polymer ?
#
loop_
_entity_poly.entity_id
_entity_poly.type
_entity_poly.pdbx_seq_one_letter_code
_entity_poly.pdbx_strand_id
1 'polypeptide(L)'
;MLQSVQPYNNIAQMPYIMPPVNSQNSIQMPQGARNHILVDPVKVDYFVKQKENALPYITNILANSDNEAEITETLYITDRLIENGTKGIEKMYPVLSRFNNTNSANIQTFLAGIYRKIQVPDAFGPLVAMLFRNSVNPPQTNFDPNEEIGGAILAYISDRFRN
;
A
#
# COMPACT_ATOMS: atom_id res chain seq x y z
N MET A 1 33.86 14.34 -20.42
CA MET A 1 33.84 13.34 -19.33
C MET A 1 32.63 13.65 -18.46
N LEU A 2 31.56 12.86 -18.59
CA LEU A 2 30.32 13.04 -17.85
C LEU A 2 30.51 12.48 -16.43
N GLN A 3 30.27 13.31 -15.41
CA GLN A 3 30.26 12.87 -14.02
C GLN A 3 29.06 11.95 -13.78
N SER A 4 29.34 10.69 -13.46
CA SER A 4 28.36 9.71 -13.01
C SER A 4 27.83 10.09 -11.62
N VAL A 5 26.53 10.33 -11.53
CA VAL A 5 25.79 10.46 -10.27
C VAL A 5 25.90 9.14 -9.51
N GLN A 6 26.46 9.19 -8.30
CA GLN A 6 26.61 8.02 -7.42
C GLN A 6 25.23 7.55 -6.94
N PRO A 7 24.93 6.23 -6.94
CA PRO A 7 23.70 5.73 -6.34
C PRO A 7 23.75 5.90 -4.81
N TYR A 8 22.60 6.21 -4.21
CA TYR A 8 22.39 6.34 -2.77
C TYR A 8 22.69 4.99 -2.05
N ASN A 9 23.96 4.72 -1.79
CA ASN A 9 24.42 3.65 -0.92
C ASN A 9 24.69 4.23 0.47
N ASN A 10 23.67 4.21 1.34
CA ASN A 10 23.85 4.20 2.80
C ASN A 10 22.50 3.93 3.49
N ILE A 11 22.03 2.68 3.39
CA ILE A 11 21.10 2.14 4.38
C ILE A 11 21.97 1.31 5.33
N ALA A 12 22.68 2.01 6.20
CA ALA A 12 23.34 1.38 7.33
C ALA A 12 22.29 0.62 8.15
N GLN A 13 22.65 -0.60 8.56
CA GLN A 13 21.87 -1.54 9.35
C GLN A 13 21.26 -0.89 10.59
N MET A 14 20.07 -0.30 10.46
CA MET A 14 19.23 -0.02 11.61
C MET A 14 18.56 -1.34 12.00
N PRO A 15 18.60 -1.77 13.27
CA PRO A 15 17.85 -2.95 13.69
C PRO A 15 16.38 -2.68 13.39
N TYR A 16 15.86 -3.34 12.36
CA TYR A 16 14.46 -3.25 11.99
C TYR A 16 13.63 -3.64 13.19
N ILE A 17 12.58 -2.86 13.43
CA ILE A 17 11.71 -3.02 14.59
C ILE A 17 10.86 -4.26 14.33
N MET A 18 11.28 -5.39 14.92
CA MET A 18 10.67 -6.70 14.67
C MET A 18 9.33 -6.79 15.41
N PRO A 19 8.23 -7.15 14.73
CA PRO A 19 6.96 -7.37 15.41
C PRO A 19 7.11 -8.50 16.43
N PRO A 20 6.30 -8.49 17.51
CA PRO A 20 6.23 -9.64 18.41
C PRO A 20 5.93 -10.91 17.60
N VAL A 21 6.80 -11.90 17.69
CA VAL A 21 6.69 -13.16 16.94
C VAL A 21 5.54 -13.97 17.55
N ASN A 22 4.33 -13.74 17.07
CA ASN A 22 3.27 -14.74 17.12
C ASN A 22 3.24 -15.40 15.75
N SER A 23 4.06 -16.43 15.58
CA SER A 23 4.27 -17.18 14.33
C SER A 23 3.04 -17.97 13.84
N GLN A 24 1.85 -17.65 14.34
CA GLN A 24 0.61 -18.41 14.16
C GLN A 24 -0.48 -17.63 13.39
N ASN A 25 -0.37 -16.32 13.23
CA ASN A 25 -1.40 -15.52 12.55
C ASN A 25 -0.84 -14.80 11.31
N SER A 26 -0.50 -15.57 10.27
CA SER A 26 -0.39 -15.00 8.94
C SER A 26 -1.72 -14.38 8.55
N ILE A 27 -1.69 -13.24 7.84
CA ILE A 27 -2.89 -12.65 7.22
C ILE A 27 -3.72 -13.74 6.52
N GLN A 28 -5.04 -13.70 6.74
CA GLN A 28 -5.96 -14.53 5.98
C GLN A 28 -6.56 -13.70 4.87
N MET A 29 -6.30 -14.09 3.63
CA MET A 29 -6.86 -13.45 2.44
C MET A 29 -8.39 -13.65 2.37
N PRO A 30 -9.12 -12.85 1.58
CA PRO A 30 -10.54 -13.09 1.30
C PRO A 30 -10.74 -14.51 0.78
N GLN A 31 -11.78 -15.19 1.26
CA GLN A 31 -12.05 -16.59 0.91
C GLN A 31 -13.54 -16.90 1.02
N GLY A 32 -14.08 -17.62 0.03
CA GLY A 32 -15.48 -18.02 -0.01
C GLY A 32 -16.41 -16.81 0.00
N ALA A 33 -17.29 -16.72 1.01
CA ALA A 33 -18.19 -15.57 1.19
C ALA A 33 -17.53 -14.36 1.89
N ARG A 34 -16.32 -14.52 2.47
CA ARG A 34 -15.62 -13.44 3.17
C ARG A 34 -14.84 -12.58 2.18
N ASN A 35 -15.25 -11.33 2.05
CA ASN A 35 -14.72 -10.37 1.09
C ASN A 35 -13.66 -9.40 1.69
N HIS A 36 -13.14 -9.71 2.88
CA HIS A 36 -12.15 -8.92 3.59
C HIS A 36 -11.03 -9.81 4.16
N ILE A 37 -9.88 -9.19 4.43
CA ILE A 37 -8.73 -9.83 5.08
C ILE A 37 -8.94 -9.93 6.59
N LEU A 38 -8.32 -10.93 7.22
CA LEU A 38 -8.10 -10.95 8.66
C LEU A 38 -6.61 -10.79 8.95
N VAL A 39 -6.28 -9.87 9.84
CA VAL A 39 -4.90 -9.54 10.23
C VAL A 39 -4.71 -9.74 11.73
N ASP A 40 -3.47 -9.95 12.17
CA ASP A 40 -3.16 -9.97 13.59
C ASP A 40 -3.26 -8.53 14.16
N PRO A 41 -4.25 -8.23 15.02
CA PRO A 41 -4.41 -6.88 15.56
C PRO A 41 -3.23 -6.45 16.43
N VAL A 42 -2.51 -7.38 17.07
CA VAL A 42 -1.34 -7.08 17.90
C VAL A 42 -0.19 -6.59 17.02
N LYS A 43 0.00 -7.24 15.87
CA LYS A 43 1.02 -6.83 14.89
C LYS A 43 0.69 -5.46 14.29
N VAL A 44 -0.56 -5.23 13.91
CA VAL A 44 -1.00 -3.95 13.36
C VAL A 44 -0.79 -2.82 14.39
N ASP A 45 -1.29 -3.02 15.61
CA ASP A 45 -1.16 -2.04 16.70
C ASP A 45 0.30 -1.74 17.03
N TYR A 46 1.17 -2.76 17.00
CA TYR A 46 2.60 -2.59 17.16
C TYR A 46 3.20 -1.59 16.18
N PHE A 47 2.95 -1.75 14.87
CA PHE A 47 3.47 -0.82 13.87
C PHE A 47 2.82 0.56 13.96
N VAL A 48 1.50 0.62 14.18
CA VAL A 48 0.78 1.90 14.29
C VAL A 48 1.33 2.76 15.42
N LYS A 49 1.63 2.17 16.59
CA LYS A 49 2.22 2.88 17.73
C LYS A 49 3.61 3.46 17.45
N GLN A 50 4.34 2.88 16.50
CA GLN A 50 5.69 3.32 16.12
C GLN A 50 5.69 4.53 15.19
N LYS A 51 4.55 4.80 14.53
CA LYS A 51 4.39 5.90 13.56
C LYS A 51 5.50 5.91 12.50
N GLU A 52 6.23 7.02 12.37
CA GLU A 52 7.26 7.22 11.36
C GLU A 52 8.41 6.20 11.47
N ASN A 53 8.66 5.66 12.68
CA ASN A 53 9.70 4.65 12.90
C ASN A 53 9.38 3.31 12.22
N ALA A 54 8.11 3.05 11.88
CA ALA A 54 7.74 1.85 11.13
C ALA A 54 8.09 1.96 9.63
N LEU A 55 8.20 3.17 9.07
CA LEU A 55 8.28 3.38 7.61
C LEU A 55 9.48 2.70 6.94
N PRO A 56 10.70 2.65 7.55
CA PRO A 56 11.81 1.91 6.96
C PRO A 56 11.51 0.42 6.79
N TYR A 57 10.84 -0.20 7.77
CA TYR A 57 10.45 -1.61 7.72
C TYR A 57 9.36 -1.85 6.65
N ILE A 58 8.32 -1.03 6.64
CA ILE A 58 7.24 -1.08 5.63
C ILE A 58 7.83 -0.92 4.23
N THR A 59 8.71 0.07 4.04
CA THR A 59 9.39 0.31 2.76
C THR A 59 10.22 -0.90 2.33
N ASN A 60 10.96 -1.51 3.26
CA ASN A 60 11.77 -2.67 2.95
C ASN A 60 10.94 -3.87 2.49
N ILE A 61 9.80 -4.16 3.13
CA ILE A 61 8.92 -5.25 2.67
C ILE A 61 8.35 -4.92 1.29
N LEU A 62 7.78 -3.73 1.11
CA LEU A 62 7.16 -3.35 -0.16
C LEU A 62 8.17 -3.28 -1.32
N ALA A 63 9.44 -3.00 -1.04
CA ALA A 63 10.49 -2.97 -2.05
C ALA A 63 10.93 -4.36 -2.50
N ASN A 64 10.89 -5.36 -1.62
CA ASN A 64 11.56 -6.64 -1.84
C ASN A 64 10.63 -7.86 -1.89
N SER A 65 9.40 -7.75 -1.38
CA SER A 65 8.46 -8.88 -1.38
C SER A 65 7.78 -9.04 -2.74
N ASP A 66 7.55 -10.29 -3.13
CA ASP A 66 6.68 -10.72 -4.23
C ASP A 66 5.47 -11.54 -3.71
N ASN A 67 5.36 -11.72 -2.40
CA ASN A 67 4.27 -12.50 -1.80
C ASN A 67 3.03 -11.63 -1.64
N GLU A 68 1.94 -11.97 -2.35
CA GLU A 68 0.70 -11.18 -2.32
C GLU A 68 0.15 -10.95 -0.91
N ALA A 69 0.18 -11.98 -0.05
CA ALA A 69 -0.34 -11.90 1.30
C ALA A 69 0.50 -10.92 2.16
N GLU A 70 1.82 -11.03 2.12
CA GLU A 70 2.72 -10.12 2.83
C GLU A 70 2.60 -8.67 2.34
N ILE A 71 2.51 -8.47 1.01
CA ILE A 71 2.28 -7.13 0.43
C ILE A 71 0.94 -6.58 0.90
N THR A 72 -0.13 -7.37 0.85
CA THR A 72 -1.48 -6.94 1.24
C THR A 72 -1.53 -6.54 2.71
N GLU A 73 -0.94 -7.34 3.60
CA GLU A 73 -0.85 -7.02 5.02
C GLU A 73 -0.05 -5.74 5.26
N THR A 74 1.05 -5.57 4.53
CA THR A 74 1.92 -4.39 4.66
C THR A 74 1.22 -3.13 4.16
N LEU A 75 0.46 -3.21 3.07
CA LEU A 75 -0.38 -2.11 2.58
C LEU A 75 -1.50 -1.80 3.58
N TYR A 76 -2.14 -2.81 4.17
CA TYR A 76 -3.12 -2.61 5.25
C TYR A 76 -2.51 -1.87 6.44
N ILE A 77 -1.33 -2.28 6.90
CA ILE A 77 -0.61 -1.58 7.99
C ILE A 77 -0.28 -0.14 7.58
N THR A 78 0.15 0.08 6.34
CA THR A 78 0.42 1.42 5.80
C THR A 78 -0.83 2.30 5.85
N ASP A 79 -1.97 1.77 5.44
CA ASP A 79 -3.26 2.46 5.49
C ASP A 79 -3.63 2.87 6.94
N ARG A 80 -3.45 1.96 7.89
CA ARG A 80 -3.65 2.22 9.33
C ARG A 80 -2.68 3.27 9.89
N LEU A 81 -1.44 3.30 9.41
CA LEU A 81 -0.47 4.34 9.78
C LEU A 81 -0.94 5.73 9.32
N ILE A 82 -1.48 5.84 8.10
CA ILE A 82 -2.05 7.10 7.59
C ILE A 82 -3.23 7.54 8.46
N GLU A 83 -4.14 6.62 8.77
CA GLU A 83 -5.31 6.91 9.63
C GLU A 83 -4.92 7.33 11.06
N ASN A 84 -3.76 6.88 11.55
CA ASN A 84 -3.22 7.31 12.85
C ASN A 84 -2.43 8.63 12.78
N GLY A 85 -2.35 9.27 11.61
CA GLY A 85 -1.66 10.55 11.44
C GLY A 85 -0.15 10.45 11.33
N THR A 86 0.36 9.29 10.90
CA THR A 86 1.79 9.12 10.56
C THR A 86 2.13 9.98 9.34
N LYS A 87 3.20 10.77 9.44
CA LYS A 87 3.64 11.68 8.38
C LYS A 87 4.67 11.02 7.46
N GLY A 88 4.86 11.55 6.25
CA GLY A 88 5.93 11.11 5.35
C GLY A 88 5.57 9.90 4.49
N ILE A 89 4.36 9.37 4.59
CA ILE A 89 3.90 8.23 3.78
C ILE A 89 3.80 8.60 2.29
N GLU A 90 3.56 9.88 1.97
CA GLU A 90 3.60 10.39 0.60
C GLU A 90 4.96 10.16 -0.08
N LYS A 91 6.05 10.15 0.70
CA LYS A 91 7.41 9.90 0.20
C LYS A 91 7.65 8.43 -0.14
N MET A 92 6.74 7.54 0.26
CA MET A 92 6.77 6.12 -0.10
C MET A 92 6.17 5.84 -1.48
N TYR A 93 5.66 6.86 -2.19
CA TYR A 93 5.13 6.66 -3.55
C TYR A 93 6.08 5.87 -4.48
N PRO A 94 7.42 6.12 -4.52
CA PRO A 94 8.31 5.34 -5.37
C PRO A 94 8.22 3.82 -5.12
N VAL A 95 8.14 3.38 -3.86
CA VAL A 95 8.00 1.95 -3.55
C VAL A 95 6.59 1.43 -3.80
N LEU A 96 5.55 2.23 -3.51
CA LEU A 96 4.15 1.88 -3.78
C LEU A 96 3.89 1.72 -5.28
N SER A 97 4.52 2.56 -6.10
CA SER A 97 4.33 2.61 -7.56
C SER A 97 4.72 1.32 -8.27
N ARG A 98 5.57 0.47 -7.66
CA ARG A 98 5.91 -0.87 -8.15
C ARG A 98 4.65 -1.73 -8.38
N PHE A 99 3.60 -1.49 -7.60
CA PHE A 99 2.35 -2.24 -7.66
C PHE A 99 1.30 -1.62 -8.61
N ASN A 100 1.61 -0.52 -9.31
CA ASN A 100 0.67 0.15 -10.20
C ASN A 100 0.11 -0.73 -11.32
N ASN A 101 0.84 -1.79 -11.68
CA ASN A 101 0.49 -2.73 -12.74
C ASN A 101 0.07 -4.11 -12.21
N THR A 102 -0.24 -4.23 -10.91
CA THR A 102 -0.68 -5.49 -10.32
C THR A 102 -2.06 -5.92 -10.83
N ASN A 103 -2.25 -7.23 -10.94
CA ASN A 103 -3.55 -7.85 -11.21
C ASN A 103 -4.25 -8.35 -9.93
N SER A 104 -3.60 -8.22 -8.76
CA SER A 104 -4.21 -8.60 -7.48
C SER A 104 -5.26 -7.59 -7.08
N ALA A 105 -6.51 -8.04 -6.96
CA ALA A 105 -7.61 -7.22 -6.44
C ALA A 105 -7.34 -6.72 -5.02
N ASN A 106 -6.70 -7.54 -4.17
CA ASN A 106 -6.36 -7.16 -2.80
C ASN A 106 -5.37 -5.99 -2.77
N ILE A 107 -4.28 -6.10 -3.53
CA ILE A 107 -3.27 -5.05 -3.63
C ILE A 107 -3.88 -3.79 -4.24
N GLN A 108 -4.68 -3.91 -5.30
CA GLN A 108 -5.35 -2.77 -5.94
C GLN A 108 -6.24 -2.00 -4.94
N THR A 109 -7.08 -2.69 -4.16
CA THR A 109 -7.97 -2.05 -3.18
C THR A 109 -7.18 -1.23 -2.16
N PHE A 110 -6.18 -1.83 -1.50
CA PHE A 110 -5.41 -1.10 -0.49
C PHE A 110 -4.53 0.00 -1.07
N LEU A 111 -3.92 -0.26 -2.23
CA LEU A 111 -3.11 0.74 -2.91
C LEU A 111 -3.95 1.96 -3.33
N ALA A 112 -5.17 1.73 -3.82
CA ALA A 112 -6.10 2.80 -4.16
C ALA A 112 -6.50 3.62 -2.93
N GLY A 113 -6.81 2.96 -1.81
CA GLY A 113 -7.11 3.62 -0.54
C GLY A 113 -5.95 4.48 -0.02
N ILE A 114 -4.72 3.97 -0.11
CA ILE A 114 -3.51 4.73 0.23
C ILE A 114 -3.36 5.95 -0.69
N TYR A 115 -3.47 5.75 -2.01
CA TYR A 115 -3.38 6.85 -2.99
C TYR A 115 -4.45 7.91 -2.76
N ARG A 116 -5.68 7.52 -2.41
CA ARG A 116 -6.76 8.44 -2.03
C ARG A 116 -6.40 9.28 -0.81
N LYS A 117 -5.67 8.74 0.15
CA LYS A 117 -5.31 9.44 1.40
C LYS A 117 -4.06 10.31 1.27
N ILE A 118 -3.04 9.87 0.52
CA ILE A 118 -1.78 10.62 0.37
C ILE A 118 -1.83 11.71 -0.72
N GLN A 119 -2.77 11.61 -1.68
CA GLN A 119 -2.98 12.61 -2.74
C GLN A 119 -1.70 13.01 -3.53
N VAL A 120 -0.80 12.06 -3.75
CA VAL A 120 0.38 12.27 -4.61
C VAL A 120 -0.07 12.36 -6.08
N PRO A 121 0.18 13.48 -6.80
CA PRO A 121 -0.35 13.68 -8.16
C PRO A 121 -0.04 12.56 -9.15
N ASP A 122 1.15 11.97 -9.05
CA ASP A 122 1.62 10.89 -9.92
C ASP A 122 0.83 9.58 -9.75
N ALA A 123 0.03 9.44 -8.68
CA ALA A 123 -0.83 8.28 -8.46
C ALA A 123 -2.13 8.32 -9.28
N PHE A 124 -2.54 9.48 -9.80
CA PHE A 124 -3.80 9.62 -10.53
C PHE A 124 -3.85 8.78 -11.81
N GLY A 125 -2.81 8.88 -12.66
CA GLY A 125 -2.70 8.09 -13.89
C GLY A 125 -2.77 6.58 -13.65
N PRO A 126 -1.99 6.03 -12.69
CA PRO A 126 -2.10 4.64 -12.27
C PRO A 126 -3.50 4.21 -11.84
N LEU A 127 -4.24 5.01 -11.06
CA LEU A 127 -5.60 4.68 -10.65
C LEU A 127 -6.54 4.52 -11.86
N VAL A 128 -6.48 5.47 -12.80
CA VAL A 128 -7.26 5.39 -14.05
C VAL A 128 -6.88 4.15 -14.86
N ALA A 129 -5.58 3.85 -14.94
CA ALA A 129 -5.11 2.66 -15.66
C ALA A 129 -5.56 1.35 -14.99
N MET A 130 -5.61 1.27 -13.66
CA MET A 130 -6.16 0.12 -12.94
C MET A 130 -7.64 -0.07 -13.26
N LEU A 131 -8.44 0.99 -13.17
CA LEU A 131 -9.88 0.94 -13.48
C LEU A 131 -10.12 0.47 -14.92
N PHE A 132 -9.37 1.00 -15.89
CA PHE A 132 -9.47 0.59 -17.29
C PHE A 132 -9.14 -0.89 -17.47
N ARG A 133 -8.03 -1.37 -16.88
CA ARG A 133 -7.63 -2.79 -16.97
C ARG A 133 -8.68 -3.71 -16.38
N ASN A 134 -9.24 -3.35 -15.22
CA ASN A 134 -10.31 -4.11 -14.59
C ASN A 134 -11.60 -4.09 -15.41
N SER A 135 -11.87 -3.00 -16.15
CA SER A 135 -13.03 -2.92 -17.04
C SER A 135 -12.90 -3.84 -18.26
N VAL A 136 -11.67 -3.98 -18.79
CA VAL A 136 -11.37 -4.90 -19.90
C VAL A 136 -11.28 -6.35 -19.43
N ASN A 137 -10.66 -6.57 -18.26
CA ASN A 137 -10.45 -7.88 -17.66
C ASN A 137 -10.93 -7.87 -16.20
N PRO A 138 -12.23 -8.14 -15.96
CA PRO A 138 -12.81 -8.11 -14.62
C PRO A 138 -12.09 -9.03 -13.63
N PRO A 139 -11.70 -8.51 -12.44
CA PRO A 139 -11.08 -9.31 -11.39
C PRO A 139 -11.98 -10.48 -10.97
N GLN A 140 -11.40 -11.68 -10.90
CA GLN A 140 -12.11 -12.89 -10.46
C GLN A 140 -12.01 -13.02 -8.93
N THR A 141 -12.75 -12.17 -8.22
CA THR A 141 -12.78 -12.12 -6.75
C THR A 141 -14.21 -11.90 -6.24
N ASN A 142 -14.43 -12.06 -4.94
CA ASN A 142 -15.72 -11.91 -4.28
C ASN A 142 -15.99 -10.47 -3.76
N PHE A 143 -15.18 -9.50 -4.17
CA PHE A 143 -15.38 -8.05 -3.97
C PHE A 143 -14.98 -7.30 -5.23
N ASP A 144 -15.45 -6.07 -5.40
CA ASP A 144 -15.05 -5.23 -6.53
C ASP A 144 -13.98 -4.21 -6.12
N PRO A 145 -12.70 -4.37 -6.53
CA PRO A 145 -11.67 -3.37 -6.23
C PRO A 145 -11.96 -2.02 -6.91
N ASN A 146 -12.81 -1.98 -7.94
CA ASN A 146 -13.15 -0.74 -8.64
C ASN A 146 -13.93 0.25 -7.76
N GLU A 147 -14.59 -0.19 -6.69
CA GLU A 147 -15.27 0.71 -5.75
C GLU A 147 -14.26 1.65 -5.07
N GLU A 148 -13.16 1.10 -4.55
CA GLU A 148 -12.11 1.90 -3.90
C GLU A 148 -11.27 2.67 -4.92
N ILE A 149 -10.96 2.08 -6.09
CA ILE A 149 -10.25 2.77 -7.18
C ILE A 149 -11.07 3.97 -7.68
N GLY A 150 -12.36 3.79 -7.94
CA GLY A 150 -13.27 4.85 -8.37
C GLY A 150 -13.40 5.94 -7.31
N GLY A 151 -13.57 5.55 -6.04
CA GLY A 151 -13.58 6.47 -4.91
C GLY A 151 -12.29 7.29 -4.80
N ALA A 152 -11.13 6.67 -5.04
CA ALA A 152 -9.85 7.37 -5.08
C ALA A 152 -9.79 8.39 -6.21
N ILE A 153 -10.14 8.00 -7.45
CA ILE A 153 -10.19 8.91 -8.61
C ILE A 153 -11.10 10.11 -8.32
N LEU A 154 -12.29 9.89 -7.78
CA LEU A 154 -13.22 10.95 -7.43
C LEU A 154 -12.65 11.89 -6.37
N ALA A 155 -11.90 11.40 -5.39
CA ALA A 155 -11.22 12.24 -4.41
C ALA A 155 -10.18 13.17 -5.07
N TYR A 156 -9.34 12.64 -5.97
CA TYR A 156 -8.37 13.46 -6.73
C TYR A 156 -9.05 14.56 -7.57
N ILE A 157 -10.19 14.24 -8.17
CA ILE A 157 -10.96 15.20 -8.95
C ILE A 157 -11.62 16.24 -8.02
N SER A 158 -12.25 15.79 -6.93
CA SER A 158 -12.98 16.66 -6.02
C SER A 158 -12.07 17.63 -5.27
N ASP A 159 -10.91 17.18 -4.81
CA ASP A 159 -9.94 18.05 -4.11
C ASP A 159 -9.44 19.18 -5.02
N ARG A 160 -9.39 18.95 -6.34
CA ARG A 160 -9.05 19.99 -7.33
C ARG A 160 -10.09 21.12 -7.39
N PHE A 161 -11.33 20.86 -7.00
CA PHE A 161 -12.45 21.82 -7.05
C PHE A 161 -12.81 22.44 -5.70
N ARG A 162 -12.04 22.17 -4.62
CA ARG A 162 -12.27 22.77 -3.29
C ARG A 162 -11.77 24.22 -3.15
N ASN A 163 -11.33 24.85 -4.24
CA ASN A 163 -10.90 26.26 -4.30
C ASN A 163 -11.93 27.12 -5.03
#